data_AF-A0A1I2I0U4-F1
#
_entry.id   AF-A0A1I2I0U4-F1
#
_cell.length_a   1.000
_cell.length_b   1.000
_cell.length_c   1.000
_cell.angle_alpha   90.00
_cell.angle_beta   90.00
_cell.angle_gamma   90.00
#
_symmetry.space_group_name_H-M   'P 1'
#
loop_
_entity.id
_entity.type
_entity.pdbx_description
1 polymer ?
#
loop_
_entity_poly.entity_id
_entity_poly.type
_entity_poly.pdbx_seq_one_letter_code
_entity_poly.pdbx_strand_id
1 'polypeptide(L)' 'MKQSSLGLSHTVKRTRKREFLDAMELVVPWAELVALIEP' A
#
# COMPACT_ATOMS: atom_id res chain seq x y z
N MET A 1 -24.03 -2.61 -11.13
CA MET A 1 -23.87 -1.15 -11.30
C MET A 1 -22.45 -0.79 -10.86
N LYS A 2 -21.67 -0.08 -11.66
CA LYS A 2 -20.26 0.23 -11.34
C LYS A 2 -20.20 1.56 -10.59
N GLN A 3 -19.51 1.62 -9.45
CA GLN A 3 -19.46 2.79 -8.58
C GLN A 3 -18.96 4.07 -9.27
N SER A 4 -18.17 3.93 -10.33
CA SER A 4 -17.72 5.02 -11.21
C SER A 4 -18.86 5.76 -11.93
N SER A 5 -20.01 5.12 -12.15
CA SER A 5 -21.16 5.77 -12.81
C SER A 5 -22.00 6.63 -11.87
N LEU A 6 -21.70 6.65 -10.56
CA LEU A 6 -22.48 7.36 -9.55
C LEU A 6 -21.90 8.73 -9.16
N GLY A 7 -20.80 9.17 -9.80
CA GLY A 7 -20.16 10.45 -9.47
C GLY A 7 -19.59 10.53 -8.04
N LEU A 8 -19.55 9.41 -7.33
CA LEU A 8 -18.98 9.31 -5.98
C LEU A 8 -17.46 9.34 -6.12
N SER A 9 -16.86 10.51 -5.90
CA SER A 9 -15.41 10.67 -5.78
C SER A 9 -14.89 9.62 -4.80
N HIS A 10 -13.96 8.77 -5.25
CA HIS A 10 -13.26 7.82 -4.37
C HIS A 10 -12.62 8.65 -3.26
N THR A 11 -13.23 8.66 -2.08
CA THR A 11 -12.66 9.32 -0.93
C THR A 11 -11.43 8.51 -0.58
N VAL A 12 -10.25 8.99 -1.00
CA VAL A 12 -8.95 8.41 -0.65
C VAL A 12 -8.65 8.81 0.80
N LYS A 13 -9.57 8.47 1.71
CA LYS A 13 -9.32 8.59 3.14
C LYS A 13 -8.14 7.67 3.40
N ARG A 14 -7.06 8.20 3.99
CA ARG A 14 -5.94 7.35 4.39
C ARG A 14 -6.50 6.27 5.30
N THR A 15 -6.47 5.05 4.79
CA THR A 15 -6.90 3.89 5.56
C THR A 15 -5.74 3.49 6.43
N ARG A 16 -6.03 2.93 7.60
CA ARG A 16 -4.99 2.40 8.51
C ARG A 16 -4.02 1.46 7.78
N LYS A 17 -4.51 0.71 6.78
CA LYS A 17 -3.70 -0.14 5.91
C LYS A 17 -2.66 0.66 5.11
N ARG A 18 -3.05 1.82 4.56
CA ARG A 18 -2.13 2.67 3.79
C ARG A 18 -1.04 3.25 4.69
N GLU A 19 -1.42 3.78 5.84
CA GLU A 19 -0.45 4.30 6.83
C GLU A 19 0.52 3.22 7.30
N PHE A 20 0.03 2.00 7.52
CA PHE A 20 0.85 0.86 7.87
C PHE A 20 1.84 0.48 6.76
N LEU A 21 1.39 0.42 5.50
CA LEU A 21 2.27 0.11 4.36
C LEU A 21 3.31 1.21 4.13
N ASP A 22 2.93 2.49 4.28
CA ASP A 22 3.86 3.61 4.18
C ASP A 22 4.94 3.52 5.29
N ALA A 23 4.56 3.08 6.50
CA ALA A 23 5.52 2.84 7.59
C ALA A 23 6.42 1.63 7.31
N MET A 24 5.89 0.54 6.73
CA MET A 24 6.67 -0.64 6.37
C MET A 24 7.79 -0.31 5.39
N GLU A 25 7.56 0.59 4.43
CA GLU A 25 8.59 1.01 3.48
C GLU A 25 9.81 1.66 4.15
N LEU A 26 9.64 2.24 5.34
CA LEU A 26 10.72 2.89 6.08
C LEU A 26 11.43 1.96 7.06
N VAL A 27 10.73 0.95 7.58
CA VAL A 27 11.25 0.10 8.69
C VAL A 27 11.67 -1.29 8.24
N VAL A 28 11.21 -1.75 7.08
CA VAL A 28 11.54 -3.08 6.57
C VAL A 28 12.80 -3.01 5.72
N PRO A 29 13.83 -3.83 6.01
CA PRO A 29 15.06 -3.87 5.21
C PRO A 29 14.83 -4.70 3.92
N TRP A 30 14.03 -4.16 3.00
CA TRP A 30 13.59 -4.88 1.80
C TRP A 30 14.75 -5.43 0.96
N ALA A 31 15.82 -4.65 0.80
CA ALA A 31 16.99 -5.08 0.04
C ALA A 31 17.66 -6.32 0.65
N GLU A 32 17.80 -6.36 1.99
CA GLU A 32 18.38 -7.51 2.69
C GLU A 32 17.48 -8.74 2.58
N LEU A 33 16.17 -8.56 2.72
CA LEU A 33 15.20 -9.64 2.58
C LEU A 33 15.19 -10.24 1.17
N VAL A 34 15.34 -9.41 0.14
CA VAL A 34 15.48 -9.87 -1.25
C VAL A 34 16.80 -10.62 -1.45
N ALA A 35 17.90 -10.13 -0.89
CA ALA A 35 19.19 -10.81 -0.99
C ALA A 35 19.19 -12.23 -0.40
N LEU A 36 18.32 -12.52 0.58
CA LEU A 36 18.16 -13.87 1.14
C LEU A 36 17.51 -14.88 0.19
N ILE A 37 16.78 -14.40 -0.82
CA ILE A 37 16.06 -15.24 -1.79
C ILE A 37 16.71 -15.24 -3.18
N GLU A 38 17.69 -14.36 -3.41
CA GLU A 38 18.46 -14.36 -4.66
C GLU A 38 19.33 -15.65 -4.75
N PRO A 39 19.31 -16.34 -5.91
CA PRO A 39 19.95 -17.64 -6.10
C PRO A 39 21.48 -17.60 -6.18
#